data_AF-A0A1Z3LZX4-F1
#
_entry.id   AF-A0A1Z3LZX4-F1
#
_cell.length_a   1.000
_cell.length_b   1.000
_cell.length_c   1.000
_cell.angle_alpha   90.00
_cell.angle_beta   90.00
_cell.angle_gamma   90.00
#
_symmetry.space_group_name_H-M   'P 1'
#
loop_
_entity.id
_entity.type
_entity.pdbx_description
1 polymer ?
#
loop_
_entity_poly.entity_id
_entity_poly.type
_entity_poly.pdbx_seq_one_letter_code
_entity_poly.pdbx_strand_id
1 'polypeptide(L)'
;MNTETIAADAIAANKKKMDDLTVGLCALTVVGVSATAATPFWPEAWGRAPSIGVVVLGAGLAVFLALHTLYWWRSLDEAAKEAHKWAWWWGGNLGFIGGGAAVVIAALAGVNLLPAAAPHTDAALIALGVAVAFAAQAAGYGIAWCGWWIARR
;
A
#
# COMPACT_ATOMS: atom_id res chain seq x y z
N MET A 1 -25.36 36.93 -13.15
CA MET A 1 -25.22 35.65 -12.42
C MET A 1 -25.86 35.88 -11.07
N ASN A 2 -27.03 35.28 -10.86
CA ASN A 2 -28.02 35.79 -9.93
C ASN A 2 -27.93 34.99 -8.62
N THR A 3 -28.29 35.60 -7.49
CA THR A 3 -28.22 34.96 -6.15
C THR A 3 -28.93 33.60 -6.11
N GLU A 4 -29.99 33.43 -6.90
CA GLU A 4 -30.74 32.18 -7.05
C GLU A 4 -29.94 31.04 -7.68
N THR A 5 -29.09 31.33 -8.69
CA THR A 5 -28.23 30.32 -9.33
C THR A 5 -27.15 29.81 -8.37
N ILE A 6 -26.58 30.69 -7.53
CA ILE A 6 -25.57 30.32 -6.53
C ILE A 6 -26.18 29.42 -5.44
N ALA A 7 -27.42 29.73 -5.03
CA ALA A 7 -28.15 28.92 -4.06
C ALA A 7 -28.49 27.52 -4.60
N ALA A 8 -28.91 27.42 -5.87
CA ALA A 8 -29.22 26.15 -6.52
C ALA A 8 -27.97 25.24 -6.64
N ASP A 9 -26.82 25.81 -7.03
CA ASP A 9 -25.56 25.06 -7.15
C ASP A 9 -25.06 24.56 -5.79
N ALA A 10 -25.19 25.38 -4.74
CA ALA A 10 -24.83 24.99 -3.37
C ALA A 10 -25.71 23.84 -2.85
N ILE A 11 -27.01 23.86 -3.15
CA ILE A 11 -27.95 22.78 -2.78
C ILE A 11 -27.60 21.48 -3.52
N ALA A 12 -27.29 21.57 -4.81
CA ALA A 12 -26.92 20.40 -5.63
C ALA A 12 -25.60 19.76 -5.13
N ALA A 13 -24.60 20.58 -4.81
CA ALA A 13 -23.33 20.12 -4.26
C ALA A 13 -23.50 19.44 -2.89
N ASN A 14 -24.34 20.01 -2.02
CA ASN A 14 -24.61 19.44 -0.70
C ASN A 14 -25.37 18.10 -0.81
N LYS A 15 -26.37 18.02 -1.69
CA LYS A 15 -27.09 16.78 -1.99
C LYS A 15 -26.15 15.68 -2.47
N LYS A 16 -25.28 15.98 -3.44
CA LYS A 16 -24.27 15.03 -3.93
C LYS A 16 -23.36 14.53 -2.80
N LYS A 17 -22.90 15.43 -1.93
CA LYS A 17 -22.06 15.09 -0.79
C LYS A 17 -22.79 14.15 0.20
N MET A 18 -24.08 14.38 0.44
CA MET A 18 -24.91 13.52 1.30
C MET A 18 -25.15 12.14 0.67
N ASP A 19 -25.36 12.09 -0.65
CA ASP A 19 -25.50 10.83 -1.39
C ASP A 19 -24.20 10.01 -1.33
N ASP A 20 -23.05 10.65 -1.56
CA ASP A 20 -21.72 10.01 -1.46
C ASP A 20 -21.44 9.49 -0.02
N LEU A 21 -21.83 10.26 1.01
CA LEU A 21 -21.76 9.85 2.41
C LEU A 21 -22.64 8.65 2.73
N THR A 22 -23.85 8.62 2.16
CA THR A 22 -24.81 7.53 2.34
C THR A 22 -24.31 6.26 1.68
N VAL A 23 -23.75 6.34 0.47
CA VAL A 23 -23.09 5.22 -0.19
C VAL A 23 -21.91 4.70 0.63
N GLY A 24 -21.07 5.61 1.16
CA GLY A 24 -19.96 5.24 2.04
C GLY A 24 -20.42 4.55 3.32
N LEU A 25 -21.50 5.05 3.94
CA LEU A 25 -22.09 4.47 5.14
C LEU A 25 -22.70 3.09 4.86
N CYS A 26 -23.42 2.92 3.74
CA CYS A 26 -23.95 1.63 3.30
C CYS A 26 -22.84 0.61 3.00
N ALA A 27 -21.74 1.05 2.37
CA ALA A 27 -20.59 0.18 2.14
C ALA A 27 -19.95 -0.25 3.47
N LEU A 28 -19.79 0.68 4.43
CA LEU A 28 -19.29 0.40 5.78
C LEU A 28 -20.20 -0.54 6.58
N THR A 29 -21.52 -0.41 6.46
CA THR A 29 -22.46 -1.30 7.15
C THR A 29 -22.49 -2.69 6.52
N VAL A 30 -22.44 -2.82 5.19
CA VAL A 30 -22.31 -4.12 4.51
C VAL A 30 -21.01 -4.83 4.91
N VAL A 31 -19.92 -4.09 4.99
CA VAL A 31 -18.63 -4.58 5.51
C VAL A 31 -18.75 -5.01 6.97
N GLY A 32 -19.39 -4.19 7.81
CA GLY A 32 -19.58 -4.49 9.23
C GLY A 32 -20.44 -5.73 9.48
N VAL A 33 -21.52 -5.90 8.72
CA VAL A 33 -22.44 -7.07 8.82
C VAL A 33 -21.78 -8.34 8.29
N SER A 34 -20.91 -8.24 7.28
CA SER A 34 -20.17 -9.39 6.73
C SER A 34 -18.93 -9.77 7.53
N ALA A 35 -18.53 -8.99 8.55
CA ALA A 35 -17.37 -9.27 9.40
C ALA A 35 -17.50 -10.54 10.26
N THR A 36 -18.70 -11.11 10.41
CA THR A 36 -18.96 -12.34 11.18
C THR A 36 -19.34 -13.55 10.32
N ALA A 37 -19.50 -13.38 9.01
CA ALA A 37 -19.88 -14.46 8.10
C ALA A 37 -18.64 -15.30 7.71
N ALA A 38 -18.78 -16.63 7.78
CA ALA A 38 -17.73 -17.57 7.39
C ALA A 38 -17.49 -17.49 5.87
N THR A 39 -16.24 -17.60 5.43
CA THR A 39 -15.84 -17.65 4.01
C THR A 39 -15.95 -19.10 3.51
N PRO A 40 -17.00 -19.48 2.77
CA PRO A 40 -17.29 -20.89 2.46
C PRO A 40 -16.31 -21.51 1.45
N PHE A 41 -15.42 -20.73 0.86
CA PHE A 41 -14.46 -21.12 -0.17
C PHE A 41 -13.01 -21.14 0.34
N TRP A 42 -12.76 -20.93 1.65
CA TRP A 42 -11.40 -20.92 2.19
C TRP A 42 -10.83 -22.35 2.29
N PRO A 43 -9.67 -22.65 1.66
CA PRO A 43 -9.07 -23.97 1.76
C PRO A 43 -8.65 -24.30 3.20
N GLU A 44 -9.07 -25.45 3.72
CA GLU A 44 -8.70 -25.90 5.07
C GLU A 44 -7.17 -26.02 5.24
N ALA A 45 -6.46 -26.35 4.17
CA ALA A 45 -5.00 -26.43 4.13
C ALA A 45 -4.30 -25.09 4.47
N TRP A 46 -5.00 -23.96 4.35
CA TRP A 46 -4.46 -22.62 4.62
C TRP A 46 -4.79 -22.13 6.03
N GLY A 47 -5.37 -23.00 6.86
CA GLY A 47 -5.69 -22.71 8.25
C GLY A 47 -6.99 -21.93 8.41
N ARG A 48 -7.08 -21.13 9.47
CA ARG A 48 -8.31 -20.42 9.84
C ARG A 48 -8.69 -19.38 8.79
N ALA A 49 -9.91 -19.50 8.29
CA ALA A 49 -10.43 -18.59 7.29
C ALA A 49 -10.59 -17.15 7.84
N PRO A 50 -10.16 -16.12 7.09
CA PRO A 50 -10.48 -14.73 7.42
C PRO A 50 -11.98 -14.49 7.24
N SER A 51 -12.55 -13.57 8.01
CA SER A 51 -13.97 -13.22 7.85
C SER A 51 -14.25 -12.54 6.51
N ILE A 52 -15.47 -12.68 6.00
CA ILE A 52 -15.86 -12.04 4.73
C ILE A 52 -15.62 -10.53 4.76
N GLY A 53 -15.91 -9.87 5.89
CA GLY A 53 -15.64 -8.43 6.06
C GLY A 53 -14.16 -8.06 5.86
N VAL A 54 -13.22 -8.87 6.36
CA VAL A 54 -11.77 -8.64 6.14
C VAL A 54 -11.41 -8.81 4.66
N VAL A 55 -11.99 -9.81 3.99
CA VAL A 55 -11.77 -10.02 2.56
C VAL A 55 -12.31 -8.86 1.73
N VAL A 56 -13.54 -8.40 2.02
CA VAL A 56 -14.16 -7.25 1.32
C VAL A 56 -13.38 -5.97 1.57
N LEU A 57 -12.94 -5.72 2.81
CA LEU A 57 -12.10 -4.58 3.15
C LEU A 57 -10.75 -4.63 2.42
N GLY A 58 -10.09 -5.78 2.43
CA GLY A 58 -8.82 -5.98 1.74
C GLY A 58 -8.94 -5.76 0.24
N ALA A 59 -9.98 -6.32 -0.38
CA ALA A 59 -10.28 -6.13 -1.80
C ALA A 59 -10.61 -4.67 -2.12
N GLY A 60 -11.45 -4.02 -1.31
CA GLY A 60 -11.81 -2.61 -1.48
C GLY A 60 -10.59 -1.69 -1.36
N LEU A 61 -9.73 -1.92 -0.37
CA LEU A 61 -8.48 -1.18 -0.20
C LEU A 61 -7.54 -1.42 -1.38
N ALA A 62 -7.41 -2.66 -1.86
CA ALA A 62 -6.57 -2.98 -3.02
C ALA A 62 -7.07 -2.27 -4.30
N VAL A 63 -8.37 -2.27 -4.56
CA VAL A 63 -8.98 -1.56 -5.69
C VAL A 63 -8.78 -0.06 -5.55
N PHE A 64 -9.01 0.51 -4.37
CA PHE A 64 -8.79 1.92 -4.10
C PHE A 64 -7.35 2.33 -4.37
N LEU A 65 -6.38 1.59 -3.82
CA LEU A 65 -4.95 1.84 -4.03
C LEU A 65 -4.59 1.74 -5.50
N ALA A 66 -5.05 0.70 -6.21
CA ALA A 66 -4.79 0.52 -7.63
C ALA A 66 -5.33 1.69 -8.48
N LEU A 67 -6.59 2.08 -8.27
CA LEU A 67 -7.19 3.21 -8.99
C LEU A 67 -6.50 4.52 -8.65
N HIS A 68 -6.24 4.78 -7.37
CA HIS A 68 -5.55 5.99 -6.95
C HIS A 68 -4.16 6.09 -7.58
N THR A 69 -3.37 5.02 -7.53
CA THR A 69 -2.04 4.97 -8.15
C THR A 69 -2.13 5.18 -9.67
N LEU A 70 -3.11 4.58 -10.35
CA LEU A 70 -3.31 4.77 -11.79
C LEU A 70 -3.63 6.23 -12.15
N TYR A 71 -4.57 6.86 -11.45
CA TYR A 71 -4.92 8.26 -11.70
C TYR A 71 -3.76 9.20 -11.38
N TRP A 72 -3.06 8.97 -10.28
CA TRP A 72 -1.87 9.71 -9.91
C TRP A 72 -0.79 9.57 -11.00
N TRP A 73 -0.51 8.35 -11.46
CA TRP A 73 0.49 8.10 -12.52
C TRP A 73 0.17 8.84 -13.82
N ARG A 74 -1.11 8.88 -14.22
CA ARG A 74 -1.56 9.59 -15.44
C ARG A 74 -1.39 11.10 -15.33
N SER A 75 -1.40 11.65 -14.12
CA SER A 75 -1.22 13.09 -13.88
C SER A 75 0.23 13.55 -13.93
N LEU A 76 1.20 12.62 -13.84
CA LEU A 76 2.62 12.94 -13.88
C LEU A 76 3.07 13.34 -15.28
N ASP A 77 4.04 14.25 -15.34
CA ASP A 77 4.78 14.56 -16.56
C ASP A 77 5.71 13.39 -16.97
N GLU A 78 6.22 13.44 -18.19
CA GLU A 78 7.07 12.38 -18.73
C GLU A 78 8.44 12.30 -18.02
N ALA A 79 8.99 13.44 -17.56
CA ALA A 79 10.26 13.46 -16.85
C ALA A 79 10.15 12.74 -15.49
N ALA A 80 9.09 12.99 -14.74
CA ALA A 80 8.76 12.35 -13.48
C ALA A 80 8.49 10.84 -13.64
N LYS A 81 7.82 10.43 -14.72
CA LYS A 81 7.60 9.00 -15.03
C LYS A 81 8.91 8.29 -15.33
N GLU A 82 9.81 8.89 -16.11
CA GLU A 82 11.13 8.33 -16.38
C GLU A 82 11.97 8.25 -15.11
N ALA A 83 11.95 9.29 -14.27
CA ALA A 83 12.61 9.27 -12.97
C ALA A 83 12.11 8.11 -12.10
N HIS A 84 10.80 7.83 -12.10
CA HIS A 84 10.19 6.75 -11.31
C HIS A 84 10.61 5.38 -11.81
N LYS A 85 10.55 5.15 -13.13
CA LYS A 85 10.98 3.88 -13.74
C LYS A 85 12.47 3.64 -13.53
N TRP A 86 13.29 4.67 -13.70
CA TRP A 86 14.73 4.58 -13.51
C TRP A 86 15.09 4.30 -12.05
N ALA A 87 14.48 5.03 -11.11
CA ALA A 87 14.68 4.84 -9.68
C ALA A 87 14.18 3.47 -9.21
N TRP A 88 13.07 2.97 -9.75
CA TRP A 88 12.57 1.63 -9.47
C TRP A 88 13.53 0.55 -9.96
N TRP A 89 13.93 0.62 -11.23
CA TRP A 89 14.77 -0.40 -11.85
C TRP A 89 16.17 -0.44 -11.24
N TRP A 90 16.85 0.71 -11.16
CA TRP A 90 18.23 0.76 -10.66
C TRP A 90 18.30 0.87 -9.14
N GLY A 91 17.53 1.78 -8.53
CA GLY A 91 17.59 1.99 -7.09
C GLY A 91 16.85 0.90 -6.32
N GLY A 92 15.57 0.72 -6.60
CA GLY A 92 14.68 -0.16 -5.85
C GLY A 92 15.11 -1.62 -5.89
N ASN A 93 15.38 -2.17 -7.07
CA ASN A 93 15.79 -3.57 -7.19
C ASN A 93 17.20 -3.83 -6.62
N LEU A 94 18.17 -2.93 -6.85
CA LEU A 94 19.50 -3.09 -6.23
C LEU A 94 19.44 -2.94 -4.72
N GLY A 95 18.62 -2.02 -4.20
CA GLY A 95 18.36 -1.87 -2.78
C GLY A 95 17.74 -3.13 -2.17
N PHE A 96 16.74 -3.72 -2.84
CA PHE A 96 16.12 -4.98 -2.42
C PHE A 96 17.12 -6.14 -2.37
N ILE A 97 17.88 -6.34 -3.46
CA ILE A 97 18.90 -7.41 -3.55
C ILE A 97 19.99 -7.19 -2.51
N GLY A 98 20.52 -5.98 -2.40
CA GLY A 98 21.56 -5.62 -1.44
C GLY A 98 21.10 -5.78 0.00
N GLY A 99 19.88 -5.33 0.32
CA GLY A 99 19.27 -5.51 1.64
C GLY A 99 19.05 -6.98 1.98
N GLY A 100 18.53 -7.77 1.05
CA GLY A 100 18.37 -9.22 1.22
C GLY A 100 19.71 -9.92 1.44
N ALA A 101 20.73 -9.60 0.63
CA ALA A 101 22.07 -10.13 0.81
C ALA A 101 22.67 -9.75 2.17
N ALA A 102 22.49 -8.51 2.62
CA ALA A 102 22.95 -8.07 3.94
C ALA A 102 22.31 -8.88 5.09
N VAL A 103 20.99 -9.15 5.01
CA VAL A 103 20.30 -9.99 6.00
C VAL A 103 20.85 -11.42 5.99
N VAL A 104 21.05 -12.01 4.81
CA VAL A 104 21.61 -13.37 4.67
C VAL A 104 23.03 -13.43 5.23
N ILE A 105 23.89 -12.48 4.89
CA ILE A 105 25.26 -12.41 5.39
C ILE A 105 25.26 -12.27 6.92
N ALA A 106 24.42 -11.40 7.47
CA ALA A 106 24.30 -11.22 8.92
C ALA A 106 23.82 -12.52 9.60
N ALA A 107 22.84 -13.21 9.04
CA ALA A 107 22.38 -14.51 9.55
C ALA A 107 23.50 -15.55 9.55
N LEU A 108 24.24 -15.68 8.44
CA LEU A 108 25.36 -16.62 8.31
C LEU A 108 26.54 -16.28 9.23
N ALA A 109 26.72 -15.00 9.56
CA ALA A 109 27.71 -14.53 10.52
C ALA A 109 27.26 -14.71 12.00
N GLY A 110 26.08 -15.29 12.25
CA GLY A 110 25.55 -15.50 13.60
C GLY A 110 25.06 -14.21 14.27
N VAL A 111 24.82 -13.15 13.52
CA VAL A 111 24.24 -11.91 14.06
C VAL A 111 22.82 -12.17 14.51
N ASN A 112 22.50 -11.74 15.73
CA ASN A 112 21.12 -11.81 16.22
C ASN A 112 20.29 -10.74 15.52
N LEU A 113 19.49 -11.15 14.53
CA LEU A 113 18.71 -10.25 13.68
C LEU A 113 17.52 -9.62 14.41
N LEU A 114 17.04 -10.26 15.48
CA LEU A 114 15.95 -9.76 16.30
C LEU A 114 16.50 -9.12 17.59
N PRO A 115 15.91 -7.99 18.03
CA PRO A 115 16.21 -7.42 19.33
C PRO A 115 16.00 -8.45 20.46
N ALA A 116 16.78 -8.37 21.53
CA ALA A 116 16.66 -9.30 22.66
C ALA A 116 15.25 -9.30 23.32
N ALA A 117 14.53 -8.18 23.19
CA ALA A 117 13.16 -8.05 23.69
C ALA A 117 12.08 -8.63 22.76
N ALA A 118 12.45 -9.02 21.53
CA ALA A 118 11.51 -9.58 20.55
C ALA A 118 11.48 -11.11 20.66
N PRO A 119 10.30 -11.74 20.50
CA PRO A 119 10.20 -13.19 20.48
C PRO A 119 10.88 -13.76 19.22
N HIS A 120 11.84 -14.67 19.42
CA HIS A 120 12.54 -15.41 18.34
C HIS A 120 11.66 -16.51 17.75
N THR A 121 10.58 -16.10 17.08
CA THR A 121 9.67 -16.99 16.35
C THR A 121 9.86 -16.85 14.85
N ASP A 122 9.51 -17.89 14.09
CA ASP A 122 9.55 -17.87 12.62
C ASP A 122 8.75 -16.70 12.05
N ALA A 123 7.58 -16.42 12.64
CA ALA A 123 6.74 -15.29 12.24
C ALA A 123 7.44 -13.93 12.42
N ALA A 124 8.19 -13.75 13.52
CA ALA A 124 8.95 -12.52 13.77
C ALA A 124 10.10 -12.36 12.77
N LEU A 125 10.79 -13.46 12.42
CA LEU A 125 11.84 -13.45 11.40
C LEU A 125 11.30 -13.18 10.00
N ILE A 126 10.14 -13.74 9.64
CA ILE A 126 9.46 -13.45 8.37
C ILE A 126 9.06 -11.97 8.32
N ALA A 127 8.45 -11.45 9.40
CA ALA A 127 8.06 -10.04 9.48
C ALA A 127 9.27 -9.11 9.35
N LEU A 128 10.39 -9.44 10.00
CA LEU A 128 11.65 -8.70 9.87
C LEU A 128 12.16 -8.74 8.43
N GLY A 129 12.19 -9.91 7.80
CA GLY A 129 12.63 -10.08 6.41
C GLY A 129 11.81 -9.23 5.45
N VAL A 130 10.48 -9.25 5.59
CA VAL A 130 9.56 -8.41 4.81
C VAL A 130 9.84 -6.93 5.04
N ALA A 131 9.98 -6.49 6.30
CA ALA A 131 10.25 -5.10 6.63
C ALA A 131 11.58 -4.61 6.06
N VAL A 132 12.65 -5.39 6.21
CA VAL A 132 13.98 -5.04 5.69
C VAL A 132 13.97 -5.01 4.16
N ALA A 133 13.30 -5.95 3.51
CA ALA A 133 13.20 -6.01 2.06
C ALA A 133 12.55 -4.74 1.48
N PHE A 134 11.40 -4.32 2.03
CA PHE A 134 10.73 -3.08 1.60
C PHE A 134 11.50 -1.82 2.00
N ALA A 135 12.12 -1.79 3.18
CA ALA A 135 12.92 -0.66 3.62
C ALA A 135 14.16 -0.45 2.75
N ALA A 136 14.87 -1.53 2.42
CA ALA A 136 16.05 -1.48 1.56
C ALA A 136 15.68 -1.12 0.12
N GLN A 137 14.56 -1.64 -0.40
CA GLN A 137 14.02 -1.22 -1.69
C GLN A 137 13.68 0.27 -1.70
N ALA A 138 12.98 0.77 -0.68
CA ALA A 138 12.62 2.18 -0.57
C ALA A 138 13.85 3.09 -0.45
N ALA A 139 14.86 2.68 0.32
CA ALA A 139 16.12 3.41 0.45
C ALA A 139 16.88 3.47 -0.87
N GLY A 140 17.07 2.33 -1.55
CA GLY A 140 17.71 2.28 -2.86
C GLY A 140 16.96 3.11 -3.90
N TYR A 141 15.63 2.99 -3.93
CA TYR A 141 14.76 3.81 -4.77
C TYR A 141 14.97 5.31 -4.51
N GLY A 142 14.95 5.73 -3.25
CA GLY A 142 15.11 7.14 -2.87
C GLY A 142 16.46 7.72 -3.26
N ILE A 143 17.54 6.95 -3.08
CA ILE A 143 18.89 7.34 -3.50
C ILE A 143 18.95 7.54 -5.01
N ALA A 144 18.45 6.57 -5.79
CA ALA A 144 18.42 6.66 -7.23
C ALA A 144 17.55 7.81 -7.73
N TRP A 145 16.37 8.01 -7.14
CA TRP A 145 15.50 9.12 -7.46
C TRP A 145 16.20 10.47 -7.26
N CYS A 146 16.81 10.70 -6.09
CA CYS A 146 17.56 11.92 -5.82
C CYS A 146 18.74 12.11 -6.79
N GLY A 147 19.48 11.04 -7.08
CA GLY A 147 20.58 11.05 -8.05
C GLY A 147 20.13 11.40 -9.47
N TRP A 148 18.97 10.92 -9.90
CA TRP A 148 18.42 11.22 -11.22
C TRP A 148 18.18 12.72 -11.42
N TRP A 149 17.61 13.37 -10.40
CA TRP A 149 17.36 14.81 -10.42
C TRP A 149 18.64 15.62 -10.33
N ILE A 150 19.59 15.24 -9.47
CA ILE A 150 20.88 15.94 -9.32
C ILE A 150 21.67 15.90 -10.63
N ALA A 151 21.70 14.75 -11.31
CA ALA A 151 22.44 14.59 -12.57
C ALA A 151 21.81 15.32 -13.77
N ARG A 152 20.57 15.81 -13.64
CA ARG A 152 19.79 16.45 -14.71
C ARG A 152 19.30 17.85 -14.32
N ARG A 153 19.96 18.48 -13.34
CA ARG A 153 19.89 19.93 -13.12
C ARG A 153 20.83 20.63 -14.09
#